data_AF-A0A1H9S0X4-F1
#
_entry.id   AF-A0A1H9S0X4-F1
#
_cell.length_a   1.000
_cell.length_b   1.000
_cell.length_c   1.000
_cell.angle_alpha   90.00
_cell.angle_beta   90.00
_cell.angle_gamma   90.00
#
_symmetry.space_group_name_H-M   'P 1'
#
loop_
_entity.id
_entity.type
_entity.pdbx_description
1 polymer ?
#
loop_
_entity_poly.entity_id
_entity_poly.type
_entity_poly.pdbx_seq_one_letter_code
_entity_poly.pdbx_strand_id
1 'polypeptide(L)'
;MQFTLEQEPAIRSQARILKLIAFAGTGKTTTLVGYSQARPQARILYLCYNKSVEVAAKQKFPLNVTCKTSHGLAYGAVGTKYKHKLGNLRLTDIARAINSQNWEMVRSVQETLNNYLASADEKIGLFHFPGEKLQNERMRRAADSIVEATRRLWAQMCDVHNTVVSMPLGKPGMPVTLSTLWLREREVPHQCAA
;
A
#
# COMPACT_ATOMS: atom_id res chain seq x y z
N MET A 1 25.97 6.19 -24.18
CA MET A 1 24.75 5.53 -24.71
C MET A 1 24.20 6.41 -25.82
N GLN A 2 23.79 5.83 -26.93
CA GLN A 2 23.09 6.54 -28.00
C GLN A 2 21.60 6.21 -27.88
N PHE A 3 20.75 7.24 -27.75
CA PHE A 3 19.29 7.10 -27.64
C PHE A 3 18.64 7.34 -29.00
N THR A 4 17.45 6.76 -29.22
CA THR A 4 16.72 6.93 -30.49
C THR A 4 15.97 8.26 -30.54
N LEU A 5 15.57 8.68 -31.75
CA LEU A 5 14.80 9.90 -31.97
C LEU A 5 13.46 9.89 -31.22
N GLU A 6 12.89 8.73 -30.96
CA GLU A 6 11.65 8.55 -30.18
C GLU A 6 11.88 8.63 -28.67
N GLN A 7 13.07 8.28 -28.19
CA GLN A 7 13.43 8.33 -26.77
C GLN A 7 13.83 9.74 -26.34
N GLU A 8 14.43 10.51 -27.25
CA GLU A 8 15.00 11.83 -26.98
C GLU A 8 13.98 12.85 -26.41
N PRO A 9 12.75 12.96 -26.96
CA PRO A 9 11.73 13.86 -26.42
C PRO A 9 11.35 13.50 -24.99
N ALA A 10 11.26 12.21 -24.66
CA ALA A 10 10.98 11.74 -23.32
C ALA A 10 12.09 12.14 -22.35
N ILE A 11 13.35 11.92 -22.74
CA ILE A 11 14.54 12.22 -21.94
C ILE A 11 14.65 13.73 -21.65
N ARG A 12 14.43 14.57 -22.66
CA ARG A 12 14.59 16.03 -22.55
C ARG A 12 13.37 16.77 -22.01
N SER A 13 12.21 16.12 -21.93
CA SER A 13 10.96 16.74 -21.48
C SER A 13 11.07 17.43 -20.12
N GLN A 14 10.59 18.67 -20.03
CA GLN A 14 10.47 19.42 -18.77
C GLN A 14 9.03 19.43 -18.22
N ALA A 15 8.14 18.62 -18.81
CA ALA A 15 6.76 18.55 -18.37
C ALA A 15 6.67 18.01 -16.93
N ARG A 16 5.79 18.62 -16.11
CA ARG A 16 5.52 18.17 -14.74
C ARG A 16 4.99 16.73 -14.70
N ILE A 17 4.16 16.36 -15.68
CA ILE A 17 3.60 15.02 -15.84
C ILE A 17 3.88 14.56 -17.27
N LEU A 18 4.50 13.39 -17.39
CA LEU A 18 4.85 12.78 -18.66
C LEU A 18 4.35 11.34 -18.69
N LYS A 19 3.56 10.99 -19.70
CA LYS A 19 3.11 9.62 -19.96
C LYS A 19 3.92 9.03 -21.11
N LEU A 20 4.67 7.97 -20.83
CA LEU A 20 5.44 7.23 -21.84
C LEU A 20 4.73 5.94 -22.19
N ILE A 21 4.30 5.82 -23.45
CA ILE A 21 3.70 4.60 -23.99
C ILE A 21 4.80 3.85 -24.73
N ALA A 22 5.07 2.62 -24.30
CA ALA A 22 6.19 1.84 -24.80
C ALA A 22 5.92 0.33 -24.70
N PHE A 23 6.04 -0.37 -25.83
CA PHE A 23 5.78 -1.81 -25.93
C PHE A 23 6.84 -2.63 -25.19
N ALA A 24 6.59 -3.94 -25.04
CA ALA A 24 7.59 -4.86 -24.52
C ALA A 24 8.88 -4.77 -25.37
N GLY A 25 10.04 -4.77 -24.72
CA GLY A 25 11.33 -4.70 -25.42
C GLY A 25 11.77 -3.32 -25.93
N THR A 26 10.93 -2.28 -25.95
CA THR A 26 11.26 -0.97 -26.55
C THR A 26 12.12 -0.05 -25.66
N GLY A 27 12.91 -0.62 -24.74
CA GLY A 27 13.87 0.15 -23.95
C GLY A 27 13.29 1.08 -22.87
N LYS A 28 12.08 0.84 -22.34
CA LYS A 28 11.47 1.65 -21.24
C LYS A 28 12.45 2.03 -20.13
N THR A 29 13.11 1.03 -19.54
CA THR A 29 14.07 1.24 -18.46
C THR A 29 15.27 2.05 -18.95
N THR A 30 15.74 1.80 -20.17
CA THR A 30 16.85 2.54 -20.79
C THR A 30 16.50 4.01 -20.99
N THR A 31 15.29 4.32 -21.47
CA THR A 31 14.79 5.69 -21.59
C THR A 31 14.74 6.39 -20.22
N LEU A 32 14.28 5.72 -19.17
CA LEU A 32 14.25 6.28 -17.82
C LEU A 32 15.65 6.48 -17.23
N VAL A 33 16.61 5.61 -17.55
CA VAL A 33 18.03 5.81 -17.20
C VAL A 33 18.55 7.08 -17.88
N GLY A 34 18.33 7.24 -19.19
CA GLY A 34 18.70 8.47 -19.91
C GLY A 34 18.04 9.72 -19.33
N TYR A 35 16.75 9.64 -18.98
CA TYR A 35 16.02 10.71 -18.31
C TYR A 35 16.69 11.13 -16.99
N SER A 36 17.12 10.15 -16.18
CA SER A 36 17.80 10.43 -14.91
C SER A 36 19.22 10.98 -15.08
N GLN A 37 19.96 10.52 -16.10
CA GLN A 37 21.30 11.00 -16.43
C GLN A 37 21.30 12.44 -16.93
N ALA A 38 20.27 12.84 -17.68
CA ALA A 38 20.08 14.22 -18.11
C ALA A 38 19.77 15.20 -16.95
N ARG A 39 19.57 14.68 -15.73
CA ARG A 39 19.23 15.47 -14.52
C ARG A 39 20.11 15.05 -13.33
N PRO A 40 21.44 15.22 -13.41
CA PRO A 40 22.36 14.72 -12.38
C PRO A 40 22.14 15.37 -11.00
N GLN A 41 21.60 16.59 -10.97
CA GLN A 41 21.32 17.32 -9.72
C GLN A 41 19.92 17.02 -9.14
N ALA A 42 19.05 16.32 -9.89
CA ALA A 42 17.72 15.99 -9.41
C ALA A 42 17.74 14.74 -8.53
N ARG A 43 17.00 14.78 -7.42
CA ARG A 43 16.73 13.60 -6.59
C ARG A 43 15.50 12.88 -7.16
N ILE A 44 15.71 11.67 -7.67
CA ILE A 44 14.67 10.93 -8.39
C ILE A 44 14.29 9.67 -7.61
N LEU A 45 12.99 9.39 -7.50
CA LEU A 45 12.46 8.12 -6.98
C LEU A 45 11.96 7.26 -8.15
N TYR A 46 12.53 6.08 -8.32
CA TYR A 46 12.03 5.06 -9.23
C TYR A 46 11.25 4.01 -8.45
N LEU A 47 9.93 3.97 -8.68
CA LEU A 47 9.03 3.02 -8.02
C LEU A 47 8.98 1.70 -8.79
N CYS A 48 9.40 0.63 -8.13
CA CYS A 48 9.48 -0.71 -8.71
C CYS A 48 8.28 -1.56 -8.32
N TYR A 49 7.81 -2.40 -9.24
CA TYR A 49 6.69 -3.32 -8.96
C TYR A 49 7.06 -4.39 -7.93
N ASN A 50 8.25 -4.98 -8.05
CA ASN A 50 8.70 -6.07 -7.18
C ASN A 50 10.20 -5.93 -6.86
N LYS A 51 10.68 -6.81 -5.97
CA LYS A 51 12.05 -6.75 -5.47
C LYS A 51 13.10 -7.08 -6.53
N SER A 52 12.83 -8.01 -7.44
CA SER A 52 13.78 -8.34 -8.52
C SER A 52 13.97 -7.16 -9.48
N VAL A 53 12.90 -6.44 -9.83
CA VAL A 53 12.97 -5.20 -10.60
C VAL A 53 13.73 -4.12 -9.84
N GLU A 54 13.54 -3.98 -8.52
CA GLU A 54 14.31 -3.03 -7.70
C GLU A 54 15.82 -3.32 -7.76
N VAL A 55 16.22 -4.58 -7.60
CA VAL A 55 17.63 -4.99 -7.63
C VAL A 55 18.24 -4.73 -9.02
N ALA A 56 17.55 -5.12 -10.08
CA ALA A 56 18.01 -4.88 -11.44
C ALA A 56 18.09 -3.38 -11.78
N ALA A 57 17.16 -2.57 -11.27
CA ALA A 57 17.17 -1.12 -11.46
C ALA A 57 18.37 -0.47 -10.75
N LYS A 58 18.69 -0.87 -9.52
CA LYS A 58 19.85 -0.34 -8.77
C LYS A 58 21.19 -0.52 -9.47
N GLN A 59 21.33 -1.54 -10.31
CA GLN A 59 22.53 -1.78 -11.09
C GLN A 59 22.63 -0.89 -12.35
N LYS A 60 21.49 -0.34 -12.82
CA LYS A 60 21.40 0.39 -14.10
C LYS A 60 21.26 1.90 -13.92
N PHE A 61 20.56 2.33 -12.89
CA PHE A 61 20.29 3.75 -12.66
C PHE A 61 21.49 4.45 -11.99
N PRO A 62 21.70 5.76 -12.28
CA PRO A 62 22.73 6.56 -11.63
C PRO A 62 22.42 6.83 -10.15
N LEU A 63 23.43 7.29 -9.41
CA LEU A 63 23.39 7.48 -7.96
C LEU A 63 22.33 8.48 -7.48
N ASN A 64 21.90 9.41 -8.33
CA ASN A 64 20.85 10.37 -8.00
C ASN A 64 19.43 9.76 -8.00
N VAL A 65 19.30 8.46 -8.33
CA VAL A 65 18.04 7.73 -8.36
C VAL A 65 17.94 6.74 -7.21
N THR A 66 16.92 6.92 -6.37
CA THR A 66 16.52 5.92 -5.37
C THR A 66 15.54 4.94 -5.99
N CYS A 67 15.91 3.67 -6.11
CA CYS A 67 15.02 2.60 -6.57
C CYS A 67 14.41 1.86 -5.37
N LYS A 68 13.08 1.84 -5.25
CA LYS A 68 12.33 1.18 -4.16
C LYS A 68 11.03 0.59 -4.67
N THR A 69 10.58 -0.51 -4.09
CA THR A 69 9.17 -0.92 -4.21
C THR A 69 8.28 -0.08 -3.31
N SER A 70 6.96 -0.04 -3.57
CA SER A 70 6.00 0.64 -2.68
C SER A 70 6.10 0.14 -1.24
N HIS A 71 6.22 -1.18 -1.05
CA HIS A 71 6.43 -1.81 0.24
C HIS A 71 7.76 -1.37 0.89
N GLY A 72 8.86 -1.36 0.12
CA GLY A 72 10.16 -0.94 0.63
C GLY A 72 10.23 0.54 1.00
N LEU A 73 9.44 1.37 0.32
CA LEU A 73 9.27 2.80 0.65
C LEU A 73 8.46 2.96 1.94
N ALA A 74 7.30 2.31 2.04
CA ALA A 74 6.45 2.35 3.22
C ALA A 74 7.15 1.78 4.46
N TYR A 75 7.86 0.65 4.33
CA TYR A 75 8.60 0.05 5.43
C TYR A 75 9.68 0.99 5.98
N GLY A 76 10.42 1.69 5.10
CA GLY A 76 11.44 2.64 5.51
C GLY A 76 10.89 3.87 6.23
N ALA A 77 9.65 4.25 5.95
CA ALA A 77 9.03 5.43 6.54
C ALA A 77 8.25 5.14 7.84
N VAL A 78 7.46 4.06 7.88
CA VAL A 78 6.58 3.73 9.02
C VAL A 78 6.75 2.30 9.54
N GLY A 79 7.19 1.36 8.69
CA GLY A 79 7.22 -0.06 9.04
C GLY A 79 8.21 -0.43 10.14
N THR A 80 9.26 0.37 10.36
CA THR A 80 10.22 0.16 11.47
C THR A 80 9.54 0.22 12.84
N LYS A 81 8.53 1.08 13.03
CA LYS A 81 7.74 1.19 14.27
C LYS A 81 7.02 -0.14 14.58
N TYR A 82 6.49 -0.79 13.53
CA TYR A 82 5.69 -2.00 13.65
C TYR A 82 6.52 -3.29 13.59
N LYS A 83 7.85 -3.23 13.47
CA LYS A 83 8.73 -4.38 13.19
C LYS A 83 8.44 -5.62 14.05
N HIS A 84 8.13 -5.42 15.33
CA HIS A 84 7.87 -6.49 16.30
C HIS A 84 6.50 -7.18 16.11
N LYS A 85 5.57 -6.57 15.38
CA LYS A 85 4.21 -7.06 15.13
C LYS A 85 3.88 -7.20 13.64
N LEU A 86 4.88 -7.18 12.75
CA LEU A 86 4.68 -7.44 11.33
C LEU A 86 4.42 -8.92 11.09
N GLY A 87 3.31 -9.25 10.43
CA GLY A 87 2.97 -10.64 10.18
C GLY A 87 1.61 -10.84 9.55
N ASN A 88 1.24 -12.10 9.32
CA ASN A 88 -0.06 -12.44 8.78
C ASN A 88 -1.13 -12.33 9.89
N LEU A 89 -2.17 -11.54 9.64
CA LEU A 89 -3.33 -11.45 10.51
C LEU A 89 -4.20 -12.72 10.36
N ARG A 90 -4.18 -13.60 11.36
CA ARG A 90 -4.98 -14.84 11.34
C ARG A 90 -6.40 -14.58 11.81
N LEU A 91 -7.36 -15.40 11.36
CA LEU A 91 -8.74 -15.33 11.86
C LEU A 91 -8.82 -15.50 13.40
N THR A 92 -7.95 -16.32 13.98
CA THR A 92 -7.84 -16.48 15.45
C THR A 92 -7.40 -15.20 16.17
N ASP A 93 -6.61 -14.36 15.51
CA ASP A 93 -6.14 -13.09 16.07
C ASP A 93 -7.28 -12.08 16.03
N ILE A 94 -8.03 -12.05 14.92
CA ILE A 94 -9.23 -11.23 14.78
C ILE A 94 -10.28 -11.62 15.81
N ALA A 95 -10.57 -12.91 15.97
CA ALA A 95 -11.54 -13.42 16.95
C ALA A 95 -11.21 -12.98 18.38
N ARG A 96 -9.93 -13.05 18.77
CA ARG A 96 -9.44 -12.54 20.06
C ARG A 96 -9.55 -11.02 20.17
N ALA A 97 -9.17 -10.29 19.12
CA ALA A 97 -9.19 -8.83 19.11
C ALA A 97 -10.60 -8.23 19.23
N ILE A 98 -11.61 -8.89 18.65
CA ILE A 98 -13.01 -8.46 18.72
C ILE A 98 -13.80 -9.18 19.82
N ASN A 99 -13.15 -10.03 20.62
CA ASN A 99 -13.74 -10.87 21.66
C ASN A 99 -15.02 -11.60 21.21
N SER A 100 -14.94 -12.31 20.09
CA SER A 100 -16.09 -13.03 19.51
C SER A 100 -15.74 -14.46 19.13
N GLN A 101 -16.64 -15.38 19.47
CA GLN A 101 -16.59 -16.78 19.03
C GLN A 101 -17.43 -17.02 17.76
N ASN A 102 -18.11 -15.98 17.25
CA ASN A 102 -18.88 -16.08 16.01
C ASN A 102 -17.93 -15.98 14.80
N TRP A 103 -17.56 -17.13 14.24
CA TRP A 103 -16.63 -17.21 13.10
C TRP A 103 -17.16 -16.57 11.81
N GLU A 104 -18.48 -16.48 11.62
CA GLU A 104 -19.07 -15.79 10.48
C GLU A 104 -18.86 -14.27 10.58
N MET A 105 -19.02 -13.72 11.79
CA MET A 105 -18.69 -12.32 12.08
C MET A 105 -17.20 -12.06 11.89
N VAL A 106 -16.33 -12.94 12.41
CA VAL A 106 -14.86 -12.82 12.27
C VAL A 106 -14.44 -12.80 10.79
N ARG A 107 -15.01 -13.68 9.96
CA ARG A 107 -14.77 -13.67 8.50
C ARG A 107 -15.26 -12.39 7.86
N SER A 108 -16.44 -11.91 8.23
CA SER A 108 -17.00 -10.67 7.69
C SER A 108 -16.20 -9.43 8.08
N VAL A 109 -15.62 -9.40 9.29
CA VAL A 109 -14.65 -8.38 9.72
C VAL A 109 -13.38 -8.44 8.87
N GLN A 110 -12.82 -9.64 8.66
CA GLN A 110 -11.64 -9.80 7.81
C GLN A 110 -11.89 -9.33 6.38
N GLU A 111 -13.04 -9.68 5.82
CA GLU A 111 -13.46 -9.30 4.47
C GLU A 111 -13.65 -7.78 4.34
N THR A 112 -14.36 -7.18 5.30
CA THR A 112 -14.56 -5.72 5.38
C THR A 112 -13.22 -4.99 5.49
N LEU A 113 -12.28 -5.51 6.31
CA LEU A 113 -10.93 -4.98 6.42
C LEU A 113 -10.18 -5.06 5.09
N ASN A 114 -10.22 -6.21 4.41
CA ASN A 114 -9.54 -6.37 3.12
C ASN A 114 -10.11 -5.43 2.05
N ASN A 115 -11.44 -5.24 2.02
CA ASN A 115 -12.09 -4.30 1.10
C ASN A 115 -11.64 -2.86 1.36
N TYR A 116 -11.59 -2.47 2.64
CA TYR A 116 -11.04 -1.16 3.03
C TYR A 116 -9.57 -0.99 2.65
N LEU A 117 -8.72 -2.00 2.88
CA LEU A 117 -7.30 -1.93 2.54
C LEU A 117 -7.05 -1.85 1.03
N ALA A 118 -7.97 -2.40 0.22
CA ALA A 118 -7.95 -2.30 -1.22
C ALA A 118 -8.63 -1.02 -1.76
N SER A 119 -9.26 -0.21 -0.91
CA SER A 119 -9.94 1.03 -1.27
C SER A 119 -9.03 2.26 -1.21
N ALA A 120 -9.50 3.36 -1.79
CA ALA A 120 -8.93 4.69 -1.61
C ALA A 120 -9.61 5.48 -0.45
N ASP A 121 -10.56 4.86 0.28
CA ASP A 121 -11.43 5.57 1.21
C ASP A 121 -10.76 5.85 2.55
N GLU A 122 -10.84 7.09 3.06
CA GLU A 122 -10.19 7.53 4.30
C GLU A 122 -10.66 6.79 5.56
N LYS A 123 -11.91 6.31 5.58
CA LYS A 123 -12.54 5.70 6.75
C LYS A 123 -13.26 4.42 6.38
N ILE A 124 -13.23 3.43 7.28
CA ILE A 124 -14.01 2.20 7.12
C ILE A 124 -15.50 2.55 7.24
N GLY A 125 -16.26 2.43 6.14
CA GLY A 125 -17.72 2.55 6.12
C GLY A 125 -18.45 1.27 5.68
N LEU A 126 -19.78 1.35 5.67
CA LEU A 126 -20.68 0.26 5.24
C LEU A 126 -20.45 -0.21 3.81
N PHE A 127 -19.95 0.66 2.93
CA PHE A 127 -19.62 0.31 1.54
C PHE A 127 -18.45 -0.67 1.41
N HIS A 128 -17.65 -0.87 2.46
CA HIS A 128 -16.65 -1.93 2.51
C HIS A 128 -17.22 -3.29 2.93
N PHE A 129 -18.42 -3.31 3.52
CA PHE A 129 -19.05 -4.55 3.90
C PHE A 129 -19.52 -5.30 2.64
N PRO A 130 -19.41 -6.65 2.59
CA PRO A 130 -19.82 -7.43 1.42
C PRO A 130 -21.30 -7.23 1.09
N GLY A 131 -21.59 -6.54 -0.02
CA GLY A 131 -22.95 -6.12 -0.38
C GLY A 131 -23.93 -7.28 -0.55
N GLU A 132 -23.45 -8.46 -0.96
CA GLU A 132 -24.23 -9.70 -1.07
C GLU A 132 -24.90 -10.10 0.26
N LYS A 133 -24.32 -9.67 1.38
CA LYS A 133 -24.81 -9.96 2.74
C LYS A 133 -25.78 -8.88 3.26
N LEU A 134 -26.15 -7.87 2.47
CA LEU A 134 -27.03 -6.76 2.89
C LEU A 134 -28.52 -6.96 2.55
N GLN A 135 -28.96 -8.19 2.27
CA GLN A 135 -30.29 -8.45 1.70
C GLN A 135 -31.46 -8.12 2.63
N ASN A 136 -31.25 -8.05 3.96
CA ASN A 136 -32.31 -7.84 4.95
C ASN A 136 -31.94 -6.77 6.00
N GLU A 137 -32.92 -6.07 6.56
CA GLU A 137 -32.74 -5.06 7.63
C GLU A 137 -32.05 -5.62 8.89
N ARG A 138 -32.27 -6.91 9.20
CA ARG A 138 -31.51 -7.61 10.24
C ARG A 138 -30.02 -7.72 9.92
N MET A 139 -29.69 -7.97 8.64
CA MET A 139 -28.31 -8.07 8.18
C MET A 139 -27.65 -6.68 8.08
N ARG A 140 -28.43 -5.64 7.75
CA ARG A 140 -27.96 -4.25 7.79
C ARG A 140 -27.54 -3.82 9.21
N ARG A 141 -28.35 -4.15 10.22
CA ARG A 141 -27.98 -3.94 11.63
C ARG A 141 -26.74 -4.74 12.04
N ALA A 142 -26.58 -5.96 11.52
CA ALA A 142 -25.36 -6.74 11.74
C ALA A 142 -24.14 -6.12 11.03
N ALA A 143 -24.32 -5.52 9.86
CA ALA A 143 -23.26 -4.86 9.09
C ALA A 143 -22.68 -3.65 9.84
N ASP A 144 -23.52 -2.82 10.48
CA ASP A 144 -23.04 -1.70 11.31
C ASP A 144 -22.13 -2.21 12.45
N SER A 145 -22.55 -3.27 13.15
CA SER A 145 -21.76 -3.89 14.21
C SER A 145 -20.43 -4.46 13.69
N ILE A 146 -20.43 -5.05 12.49
CA ILE A 146 -19.22 -5.57 11.83
C ILE A 146 -18.28 -4.45 11.41
N VAL A 147 -18.80 -3.35 10.85
CA VAL A 147 -18.02 -2.17 10.51
C VAL A 147 -17.37 -1.58 11.76
N GLU A 148 -18.09 -1.45 12.86
CA GLU A 148 -17.50 -0.98 14.12
C GLU A 148 -16.47 -1.94 14.72
N ALA A 149 -16.72 -3.25 14.66
CA ALA A 149 -15.70 -4.23 15.03
C ALA A 149 -14.43 -4.10 14.16
N THR A 150 -14.61 -3.81 12.86
CA THR A 150 -13.51 -3.61 11.92
C THR A 150 -12.74 -2.32 12.21
N ARG A 151 -13.42 -1.22 12.57
CA ARG A 151 -12.79 0.03 13.01
C ARG A 151 -11.95 -0.15 14.26
N ARG A 152 -12.49 -0.86 15.27
CA ARG A 152 -11.75 -1.18 16.50
C ARG A 152 -10.54 -2.07 16.24
N LEU A 153 -10.69 -3.09 15.39
CA LEU A 153 -9.57 -3.92 14.95
C LEU A 153 -8.49 -3.08 14.26
N TRP A 154 -8.88 -2.18 13.35
CA TRP A 154 -7.95 -1.29 12.65
C TRP A 154 -7.19 -0.38 13.62
N ALA A 155 -7.87 0.22 14.60
CA ALA A 155 -7.24 1.02 15.64
C ALA A 155 -6.18 0.21 16.43
N GLN A 156 -6.50 -1.03 16.82
CA GLN A 156 -5.54 -1.93 17.48
C GLN A 156 -4.35 -2.32 16.58
N MET A 157 -4.56 -2.40 15.26
CA MET A 157 -3.47 -2.65 14.30
C MET A 157 -2.51 -1.46 14.23
N CYS A 158 -3.05 -0.25 14.20
CA CYS A 158 -2.31 1.02 14.18
C CYS A 158 -1.64 1.35 15.53
N ASP A 159 -2.11 0.80 16.63
CA ASP A 159 -1.43 0.93 17.91
C ASP A 159 -0.09 0.18 17.88
N VAL A 160 1.01 0.93 17.97
CA VAL A 160 2.38 0.40 17.95
C VAL A 160 2.68 -0.43 19.19
N HIS A 161 2.01 -0.18 20.32
CA HIS A 161 2.25 -0.92 21.58
C HIS A 161 1.41 -2.19 21.69
N ASN A 162 0.39 -2.36 20.84
CA ASN A 162 -0.44 -3.55 20.82
C ASN A 162 0.31 -4.74 20.19
N THR A 163 0.65 -5.74 20.99
CA THR A 163 1.36 -6.96 20.55
C THR A 163 0.42 -8.11 20.16
N VAL A 164 -0.88 -7.97 20.38
CA VAL A 164 -1.88 -9.02 20.16
C VAL A 164 -2.29 -9.11 18.68
N VAL A 165 -2.43 -7.95 18.03
CA VAL A 165 -2.90 -7.86 16.64
C VAL A 165 -1.74 -7.53 15.72
N SER A 166 -1.46 -8.42 14.77
CA SER A 166 -0.39 -8.20 13.79
C SER A 166 -0.76 -7.12 12.77
N MET A 167 0.25 -6.35 12.34
CA MET A 167 0.18 -5.45 11.20
C MET A 167 0.57 -6.21 9.92
N PRO A 168 -0.34 -6.42 8.96
CA PRO A 168 -0.05 -7.11 7.72
C PRO A 168 0.95 -6.35 6.86
N LEU A 169 1.88 -7.10 6.27
CA LEU A 169 2.80 -6.62 5.25
C LEU A 169 2.14 -6.49 3.86
N GLY A 170 0.82 -6.67 3.79
CA GLY A 170 -0.01 -6.83 2.59
C GLY A 170 0.35 -8.03 1.72
N LYS A 171 -0.60 -8.44 0.88
CA LYS A 171 -0.42 -9.54 -0.05
C LYS A 171 0.20 -9.03 -1.35
N PRO A 172 0.97 -9.87 -2.07
CA PRO A 172 1.37 -9.55 -3.44
C PRO A 172 0.14 -9.19 -4.27
N GLY A 173 0.11 -7.98 -4.85
CA GLY A 173 -0.99 -7.52 -5.72
C GLY A 173 -2.15 -6.78 -5.05
N MET A 174 -2.13 -6.55 -3.73
CA MET A 174 -3.10 -5.67 -3.05
C MET A 174 -2.44 -4.38 -2.56
N PRO A 175 -3.12 -3.20 -2.64
CA PRO A 175 -2.69 -2.01 -1.90
C PRO A 175 -2.60 -2.37 -0.41
N VAL A 176 -1.48 -2.02 0.18
CA VAL A 176 -0.85 -2.74 1.29
C VAL A 176 -1.07 -1.94 2.56
N THR A 177 -1.40 -2.59 3.66
CA THR A 177 -1.66 -1.99 4.98
C THR A 177 -0.65 -0.93 5.43
N LEU A 178 0.66 -1.18 5.28
CA LEU A 178 1.71 -0.19 5.59
C LEU A 178 1.82 0.94 4.55
N SER A 179 1.54 0.65 3.27
CA SER A 179 1.53 1.67 2.22
C SER A 179 0.31 2.57 2.36
N THR A 180 -0.83 2.01 2.73
CA THR A 180 -2.07 2.71 3.08
C THR A 180 -1.85 3.59 4.31
N LEU A 181 -1.21 3.05 5.36
CA LEU A 181 -0.84 3.83 6.55
C LEU A 181 0.13 4.97 6.19
N TRP A 182 1.15 4.69 5.38
CA TRP A 182 2.14 5.70 4.96
C TRP A 182 1.53 6.82 4.10
N LEU A 183 0.64 6.49 3.17
CA LEU A 183 -0.09 7.49 2.38
C LEU A 183 -0.93 8.40 3.30
N ARG A 184 -1.59 7.81 4.30
CA ARG A 184 -2.51 8.53 5.20
C ARG A 184 -1.80 9.36 6.27
N GLU A 185 -0.67 8.89 6.81
CA GLU A 185 0.18 9.70 7.71
C GLU A 185 0.75 10.95 7.01
N ARG A 186 0.82 10.97 5.66
CA ARG A 186 1.24 12.15 4.89
C ARG A 186 0.12 13.14 4.60
N GLU A 187 -1.13 12.70 4.55
CA GLU A 187 -2.29 13.57 4.30
C GLU A 187 -2.87 14.16 5.59
N VAL A 188 -2.71 13.49 6.75
CA VAL A 188 -3.20 14.00 8.05
C VAL A 188 -2.19 13.71 9.18
N PRO A 189 -1.32 14.66 9.57
CA PRO A 189 -0.28 14.42 10.59
C PRO A 189 -0.81 14.23 12.03
N HIS A 190 -2.12 14.34 12.28
CA HIS A 190 -2.67 14.44 13.64
C HIS A 190 -3.55 13.27 14.12
N GLN A 191 -3.72 12.18 13.37
CA GLN A 191 -4.72 11.15 13.73
C GLN A 191 -4.17 9.81 14.24
N CYS A 192 -2.84 9.63 14.33
CA CYS A 192 -2.25 8.40 14.91
C CYS A 192 -1.33 8.67 16.12
N ALA A 193 -1.41 9.86 16.70
CA ALA A 193 -0.79 10.18 17.99
C ALA A 193 -1.88 10.38 19.04
N ALA A 194 -2.40 9.28 19.57
CA ALA A 194 -3.10 9.21 20.85
C ALA A 194 -2.96 7.78 21.39
#